data_AF-A0A177VC55-F1
#
_entry.id   AF-A0A177VC55-F1
#
_cell.length_a   1.000
_cell.length_b   1.000
_cell.length_c   1.000
_cell.angle_alpha   90.00
_cell.angle_beta   90.00
_cell.angle_gamma   90.00
#
_symmetry.space_group_name_H-M   'P 1'
#
loop_
_entity.id
_entity.type
_entity.pdbx_description
1 polymer ?
#
loop_
_entity_poly.entity_id
_entity_poly.type
_entity_poly.pdbx_seq_one_letter_code
_entity_poly.pdbx_strand_id
1 'polypeptide(L)'
;MRQKRAKQYRRLLQQYQLHFNFRAPFQLLLDDSLTLHLAKEASSPTAPSPLLRLADVLQQPPDAQHVKLMITQCAMVALYNLEKSSDATQAKLGKTAVALAKEFERRRCNHREAIEAESCIADVVGGFNKHRYILGTGRLGLRTGVGKACVGLPVVHPNQTGVLVMAPMSEVTKARVAELEKAALKGPSTTPLPSNVITGPIPPPTSTSTGEPSQSQSQSPANRKRKVKEPNPLSVKKKKPSKPNAPAKQGTGRPRK
;
A
#
# COMPACT_ATOMS: atom_id res chain seq x y z
N MET A 1 7.79 -18.31 8.96
CA MET A 1 8.34 -16.93 8.82
C MET A 1 7.99 -16.26 7.49
N ARG A 2 8.09 -16.94 6.33
CA ARG A 2 7.74 -16.39 5.00
C ARG A 2 6.31 -15.84 4.90
N GLN A 3 5.30 -16.59 5.38
CA GLN A 3 3.89 -16.16 5.34
C GLN A 3 3.60 -14.89 6.17
N LYS A 4 4.26 -14.73 7.32
CA LYS A 4 4.14 -13.52 8.15
C LYS A 4 4.70 -12.29 7.42
N ARG A 5 5.86 -12.44 6.77
CA ARG A 5 6.47 -11.39 5.92
C ARG A 5 5.59 -11.04 4.72
N ALA A 6 5.07 -12.04 4.01
CA ALA A 6 4.14 -11.84 2.90
C ALA A 6 2.88 -11.05 3.30
N LYS A 7 2.30 -11.32 4.47
CA LYS A 7 1.17 -10.55 5.01
C LYS A 7 1.58 -9.10 5.34
N GLN A 8 2.77 -8.90 5.90
CA GLN A 8 3.30 -7.58 6.20
C GLN A 8 3.55 -6.76 4.92
N TYR A 9 4.16 -7.36 3.89
CA TYR A 9 4.43 -6.68 2.62
C TYR A 9 3.14 -6.33 1.86
N ARG A 10 2.13 -7.20 1.86
CA ARG A 10 0.81 -6.87 1.30
C ARG A 10 0.18 -5.67 1.97
N ARG A 11 0.19 -5.62 3.32
CA ARG A 11 -0.32 -4.47 4.08
C ARG A 11 0.45 -3.19 3.79
N LEU A 12 1.78 -3.30 3.74
CA LEU A 12 2.67 -2.19 3.45
C LEU A 12 2.40 -1.60 2.06
N LEU A 13 2.36 -2.46 1.03
CA LEU A 13 2.07 -2.04 -0.33
C LEU A 13 0.66 -1.45 -0.46
N GLN A 14 -0.33 -2.02 0.24
CA GLN A 14 -1.69 -1.48 0.29
C GLN A 14 -1.73 -0.05 0.86
N GLN A 15 -0.95 0.25 1.91
CA GLN A 15 -0.83 1.63 2.42
C GLN A 15 -0.28 2.58 1.35
N TYR A 16 0.73 2.16 0.59
CA TYR A 16 1.25 2.96 -0.52
C TYR A 16 0.21 3.17 -1.63
N GLN A 17 -0.61 2.16 -1.93
CA GLN A 17 -1.70 2.30 -2.90
C GLN A 17 -2.75 3.31 -2.43
N LEU A 18 -3.15 3.26 -1.15
CA LEU A 18 -4.18 4.12 -0.58
C LEU A 18 -3.76 5.59 -0.50
N HIS A 19 -2.55 5.89 -0.03
CA HIS A 19 -2.13 7.28 0.24
C HIS A 19 -1.32 7.92 -0.89
N PHE A 20 -0.61 7.12 -1.69
CA PHE A 20 0.30 7.61 -2.72
C PHE A 20 -0.12 7.19 -4.14
N ASN A 21 -1.33 6.63 -4.30
CA ASN A 21 -1.90 6.24 -5.59
C ASN A 21 -1.03 5.29 -6.41
N PHE A 22 -0.30 4.38 -5.75
CA PHE A 22 0.41 3.30 -6.44
C PHE A 22 -0.59 2.38 -7.17
N ARG A 23 -0.29 2.04 -8.42
CA ARG A 23 -1.10 1.16 -9.27
C ARG A 23 -0.18 0.26 -10.09
N ALA A 24 -0.68 -0.91 -10.48
CA ALA A 24 -0.01 -1.74 -11.47
C ALA A 24 0.03 -1.03 -12.84
N PRO A 25 1.13 -1.15 -13.62
CA PRO A 25 2.37 -1.84 -13.28
C PRO A 25 3.22 -1.08 -12.27
N PHE A 26 3.69 -1.77 -11.23
CA PHE A 26 4.62 -1.23 -10.24
C PHE A 26 6.00 -1.06 -10.88
N GLN A 27 6.48 0.18 -10.93
CA GLN A 27 7.76 0.52 -11.55
C GLN A 27 8.88 0.38 -10.53
N LEU A 28 9.72 -0.66 -10.66
CA LEU A 28 10.92 -0.84 -9.85
C LEU A 28 12.11 -0.16 -10.52
N LEU A 29 12.71 0.81 -9.85
CA LEU A 29 13.97 1.42 -10.27
C LEU A 29 15.13 0.68 -9.59
N LEU A 30 15.88 -0.08 -10.38
CA LEU A 30 17.01 -0.89 -9.93
C LEU A 30 18.32 -0.12 -10.07
N ASP A 31 19.13 -0.20 -9.02
CA ASP A 31 20.50 0.30 -8.99
C ASP A 31 21.50 -0.77 -9.50
N ASP A 32 22.73 -0.37 -9.83
CA ASP A 32 23.78 -1.29 -10.25
C ASP A 32 24.11 -2.30 -9.13
N SER A 33 24.13 -1.83 -7.88
CA SER A 33 24.38 -2.67 -6.70
C SER A 33 23.40 -3.83 -6.55
N LEU A 34 22.09 -3.56 -6.70
CA LEU A 34 21.06 -4.59 -6.62
C LEU A 34 21.10 -5.50 -7.84
N THR A 35 21.38 -4.95 -9.03
CA THR A 35 21.50 -5.72 -10.26
C THR A 35 22.64 -6.74 -10.18
N LEU A 36 23.79 -6.36 -9.61
CA LEU A 36 24.90 -7.27 -9.33
C LEU A 36 24.50 -8.38 -8.34
N HIS A 37 23.73 -8.03 -7.31
CA HIS A 37 23.23 -9.02 -6.36
C HIS A 37 22.31 -10.05 -7.04
N LEU A 38 21.38 -9.58 -7.88
CA LEU A 38 20.51 -10.45 -8.65
C LEU A 38 21.30 -11.34 -9.62
N ALA A 39 22.35 -10.80 -10.26
CA ALA A 39 23.21 -11.55 -11.18
C ALA A 39 24.03 -12.64 -10.46
N LYS A 40 24.56 -12.34 -9.26
CA LYS A 40 25.25 -13.32 -8.42
C LYS A 40 24.36 -14.50 -8.07
N GLU A 41 23.11 -14.23 -7.72
CA GLU A 41 22.16 -15.28 -7.36
C GLU A 41 21.63 -16.03 -8.57
N ALA A 42 21.41 -15.36 -9.71
CA ALA A 42 21.01 -15.98 -10.96
C ALA A 42 22.09 -16.92 -11.55
N SER A 43 23.34 -16.78 -11.10
CA SER A 43 24.42 -17.71 -11.48
C SER A 43 24.26 -19.10 -10.84
N SER A 44 23.37 -19.26 -9.84
CA SER A 44 23.04 -20.55 -9.28
C SER A 44 22.01 -21.29 -10.16
N PRO A 45 22.22 -22.56 -10.53
CA PRO A 45 21.40 -23.29 -11.50
C PRO A 45 19.94 -23.51 -11.06
N THR A 46 19.64 -23.36 -9.77
CA THR A 46 18.30 -23.53 -9.20
C THR A 46 17.62 -22.19 -8.87
N ALA A 47 18.27 -21.06 -9.18
CA ALA A 47 17.74 -19.76 -8.79
C ALA A 47 16.56 -19.34 -9.67
N PRO A 48 15.45 -18.86 -9.06
CA PRO A 48 14.34 -18.31 -9.80
C PRO A 48 14.73 -16.99 -10.50
N SER A 49 14.02 -16.66 -11.57
CA SER A 49 14.24 -15.44 -12.34
C SER A 49 14.18 -14.18 -11.44
N PRO A 50 14.97 -13.13 -11.75
CA PRO A 50 15.01 -11.91 -10.94
C PRO A 50 13.64 -11.26 -10.80
N LEU A 51 12.83 -11.31 -11.87
CA LEU A 51 11.46 -10.82 -11.87
C LEU A 51 10.58 -11.58 -10.88
N LEU A 52 10.62 -12.91 -10.89
CA LEU A 52 9.82 -13.72 -9.96
C LEU A 52 10.15 -13.39 -8.50
N ARG A 53 11.43 -13.18 -8.20
CA ARG A 53 11.87 -12.85 -6.83
C ARG A 53 11.41 -11.47 -6.38
N LEU A 54 11.49 -10.48 -7.26
CA LEU A 54 11.03 -9.12 -6.96
C LEU A 54 9.49 -9.09 -6.86
N ALA A 55 8.79 -9.79 -7.74
CA ALA A 55 7.34 -9.96 -7.70
C ALA A 55 6.89 -10.64 -6.40
N ASP A 56 7.63 -11.66 -5.94
CA ASP A 56 7.43 -12.32 -4.65
C ASP A 56 7.54 -11.33 -3.48
N VAL A 57 8.51 -10.41 -3.50
CA VAL A 57 8.64 -9.39 -2.44
C VAL A 57 7.46 -8.42 -2.48
N LEU A 58 7.02 -8.01 -3.67
CA LEU A 58 5.85 -7.16 -3.84
C LEU A 58 4.53 -7.89 -3.61
N GLN A 59 4.56 -9.22 -3.54
CA GLN A 59 3.38 -10.08 -3.45
C GLN A 59 2.42 -9.85 -4.64
N GLN A 60 2.99 -9.64 -5.83
CA GLN A 60 2.29 -9.43 -7.09
C GLN A 60 2.59 -10.57 -8.06
N PRO A 61 1.74 -10.80 -9.08
CA PRO A 61 2.06 -11.73 -10.15
C PRO A 61 3.35 -11.33 -10.90
N PRO A 62 4.17 -12.30 -11.33
CA PRO A 62 5.42 -12.06 -12.05
C PRO A 62 5.19 -11.74 -13.53
N ASP A 63 4.28 -10.82 -13.84
CA ASP A 63 3.96 -10.39 -15.20
C ASP A 63 4.39 -8.95 -15.42
N ALA A 64 4.76 -8.60 -16.65
CA ALA A 64 5.11 -7.23 -17.02
C ALA A 64 3.97 -6.22 -16.80
N GLN A 65 2.71 -6.69 -16.81
CA GLN A 65 1.53 -5.88 -16.50
C GLN A 65 1.45 -5.48 -15.02
N HIS A 66 2.06 -6.27 -14.13
CA HIS A 66 2.03 -6.07 -12.69
C HIS A 66 3.33 -5.46 -12.18
N VAL A 67 4.48 -5.92 -12.66
CA VAL A 67 5.79 -5.47 -12.20
C VAL A 67 6.66 -5.11 -13.40
N LYS A 68 7.11 -3.88 -13.42
CA LYS A 68 7.95 -3.33 -14.48
C LYS A 68 9.32 -2.99 -13.91
N LEU A 69 10.34 -3.73 -14.35
CA LEU A 69 11.72 -3.51 -13.93
C LEU A 69 12.35 -2.45 -14.81
N MET A 70 12.96 -1.44 -14.18
CA MET A 70 13.59 -0.31 -14.84
C MET A 70 15.01 -0.10 -14.31
N ILE A 71 15.93 0.31 -15.18
CA ILE A 71 17.29 0.69 -14.82
C ILE A 71 17.63 2.07 -15.41
N THR A 72 18.33 2.92 -14.66
CA THR A 72 18.78 4.22 -15.18
C THR A 72 19.95 4.07 -16.14
N GLN A 73 20.11 5.02 -17.06
CA GLN A 73 21.26 5.01 -17.96
C GLN A 73 22.60 5.13 -17.20
N CYS A 74 22.68 5.95 -16.15
CA CYS A 74 23.86 6.08 -15.32
C CYS A 74 24.24 4.77 -14.61
N ALA A 75 23.27 4.07 -14.02
CA ALA A 75 23.52 2.76 -13.38
C ALA A 75 24.00 1.72 -14.40
N MET A 76 23.46 1.75 -15.63
CA MET A 76 23.92 0.87 -16.69
C MET A 76 25.36 1.15 -17.12
N VAL A 77 25.78 2.42 -17.15
CA VAL A 77 27.19 2.79 -17.41
C VAL A 77 28.10 2.28 -16.29
N ALA A 78 27.66 2.36 -15.02
CA ALA A 78 28.41 1.78 -13.90
C ALA A 78 28.61 0.26 -14.09
N LEU A 79 27.59 -0.47 -14.55
CA LEU A 79 27.72 -1.90 -14.87
C LEU A 79 28.70 -2.18 -16.02
N TYR A 80 28.69 -1.36 -17.07
CA TYR A 80 29.68 -1.48 -18.16
C TYR A 80 31.12 -1.21 -17.70
N ASN A 81 31.31 -0.28 -16.76
CA ASN A 81 32.62 -0.02 -16.17
C ASN A 81 33.11 -1.21 -15.34
N LEU A 82 32.20 -1.88 -14.62
CA LEU A 82 32.52 -3.12 -13.88
C LEU A 82 32.85 -4.29 -14.80
N GLU A 83 32.17 -4.42 -15.94
CA GLU A 83 32.51 -5.42 -16.96
C GLU A 83 33.95 -5.26 -17.51
N LYS A 84 34.44 -4.02 -17.55
CA LYS A 84 35.80 -3.67 -18.00
C LYS A 84 36.84 -3.66 -16.88
N SER A 85 36.46 -4.00 -15.65
CA SER A 85 37.40 -4.00 -14.52
C SER A 85 38.51 -5.05 -14.69
N SER A 86 39.68 -4.80 -14.11
CA SER A 86 40.85 -5.69 -14.17
C SER A 86 40.61 -7.03 -13.46
N ASP A 87 39.70 -7.05 -12.49
CA ASP A 87 39.40 -8.23 -11.69
C ASP A 87 38.51 -9.19 -12.49
N ALA A 88 39.08 -10.32 -12.93
CA ALA A 88 38.37 -11.30 -13.75
C ALA A 88 37.05 -11.81 -13.12
N THR A 89 36.99 -11.91 -11.78
CA THR A 89 35.78 -12.30 -11.04
C THR A 89 34.69 -11.23 -11.11
N GLN A 90 35.04 -9.95 -10.92
CA GLN A 90 34.10 -8.83 -11.03
C GLN A 90 33.69 -8.59 -12.48
N ALA A 91 34.60 -8.73 -13.43
CA ALA A 91 34.30 -8.63 -14.85
C ALA A 91 33.29 -9.69 -15.31
N LYS A 92 33.44 -10.95 -14.85
CA LYS A 92 32.46 -12.01 -15.14
C LYS A 92 31.08 -11.71 -14.55
N LEU A 93 31.02 -11.24 -13.31
CA LEU A 93 29.77 -10.83 -12.66
C LEU A 93 29.14 -9.61 -13.36
N GLY A 94 29.95 -8.65 -13.77
CA GLY A 94 29.56 -7.48 -14.55
C GLY A 94 28.92 -7.88 -15.87
N LYS A 95 29.51 -8.82 -16.61
CA LYS A 95 28.93 -9.37 -17.86
C LYS A 95 27.55 -9.96 -17.64
N THR A 96 27.39 -10.80 -16.61
CA THR A 96 26.08 -11.39 -16.26
C THR A 96 25.07 -10.31 -15.86
N ALA A 97 25.49 -9.33 -15.06
CA ALA A 97 24.64 -8.22 -14.65
C ALA A 97 24.22 -7.32 -15.82
N VAL A 98 25.12 -7.08 -16.78
CA VAL A 98 24.82 -6.34 -18.02
C VAL A 98 23.83 -7.09 -18.90
N ALA A 99 23.98 -8.42 -19.05
CA ALA A 99 23.03 -9.24 -19.79
C ALA A 99 21.63 -9.16 -19.17
N LEU A 100 21.55 -9.30 -17.85
CA LEU A 100 20.31 -9.18 -17.07
C LEU A 100 19.71 -7.76 -17.18
N ALA A 101 20.53 -6.73 -17.04
CA ALA A 101 20.09 -5.34 -17.12
C ALA A 101 19.56 -4.93 -18.50
N LYS A 102 20.00 -5.60 -19.58
CA LYS A 102 19.46 -5.36 -20.93
C LYS A 102 18.01 -5.84 -21.10
N GLU A 103 17.56 -6.78 -20.27
CA GLU A 103 16.16 -7.23 -20.25
C GLU A 103 15.23 -6.21 -19.56
N PHE A 104 15.80 -5.32 -18.75
CA PHE A 104 15.04 -4.29 -18.04
C PHE A 104 14.75 -3.08 -18.92
N GLU A 105 13.65 -2.38 -18.62
CA GLU A 105 13.34 -1.15 -19.33
C GLU A 105 14.31 -0.03 -18.95
N ARG A 106 14.84 0.68 -19.95
CA ARG A 106 15.76 1.80 -19.72
C ARG A 106 14.99 3.07 -19.35
N ARG A 107 15.24 3.57 -18.13
CA ARG A 107 14.83 4.91 -17.71
C ARG A 107 15.86 5.93 -18.17
N ARG A 108 15.47 6.78 -19.13
CA ARG A 108 16.26 7.94 -19.54
C ARG A 108 16.35 8.94 -18.39
N CYS A 109 17.58 9.23 -17.95
CA CYS A 109 17.90 10.32 -17.02
C CYS A 109 18.41 11.54 -17.82
N ASN A 110 18.32 12.73 -17.23
CA ASN A 110 18.66 13.99 -17.90
C ASN A 110 20.12 14.42 -17.64
N HIS A 111 21.04 13.47 -17.58
CA HIS A 111 22.46 13.72 -17.34
C HIS A 111 23.22 13.61 -18.67
N ARG A 112 24.08 14.60 -18.97
CA ARG A 112 24.91 14.59 -20.18
C ARG A 112 26.04 13.56 -20.08
N GLU A 113 26.65 13.50 -18.90
CA GLU A 113 27.69 12.53 -18.56
C GLU A 113 27.16 11.56 -17.50
N ALA A 114 27.72 10.36 -17.48
CA ALA A 114 27.34 9.34 -16.51
C ALA A 114 27.85 9.72 -15.12
N ILE A 115 26.97 10.29 -14.30
CA ILE A 115 27.23 10.53 -12.88
C ILE A 115 27.07 9.25 -12.05
N GLU A 116 27.44 9.32 -10.78
CA GLU A 116 27.21 8.23 -9.83
C GLU A 116 25.73 7.86 -9.74
N ALA A 117 25.47 6.55 -9.65
CA ALA A 117 24.11 6.03 -9.64
C ALA A 117 23.29 6.53 -8.43
N GLU A 118 23.93 6.81 -7.29
CA GLU A 118 23.26 7.36 -6.11
C GLU A 118 22.65 8.74 -6.39
N SER A 119 23.45 9.66 -6.94
CA SER A 119 23.01 11.00 -7.32
C SER A 119 21.97 10.93 -8.45
N CYS A 120 22.18 10.07 -9.45
CA CYS A 120 21.21 9.91 -10.54
C CYS A 120 19.84 9.47 -10.04
N ILE A 121 19.79 8.51 -9.11
CA ILE A 121 18.52 8.02 -8.56
C ILE A 121 17.86 9.10 -7.69
N ALA A 122 18.63 9.85 -6.91
CA ALA A 122 18.12 10.97 -6.13
C ALA A 122 17.42 12.00 -7.02
N ASP A 123 18.03 12.35 -8.16
CA ASP A 123 17.46 13.30 -9.13
C ASP A 123 16.20 12.75 -9.82
N VAL A 124 16.22 11.46 -10.20
CA VAL A 124 15.10 10.83 -10.92
C VAL A 124 13.86 10.65 -10.03
N VAL A 125 14.06 10.33 -8.75
CA VAL A 125 12.96 10.17 -7.79
C VAL A 125 12.47 11.52 -7.27
N GLY A 126 13.39 12.44 -7.01
CA GLY A 126 13.12 13.72 -6.35
C GLY A 126 12.65 13.55 -4.90
N GLY A 127 12.10 14.62 -4.30
CA GLY A 127 11.67 14.60 -2.89
C GLY A 127 10.31 13.94 -2.61
N PHE A 128 9.42 13.87 -3.61
CA PHE A 128 8.03 13.43 -3.45
C PHE A 128 7.63 12.23 -4.33
N ASN A 129 8.59 11.53 -4.92
CA ASN A 129 8.36 10.35 -5.78
C ASN A 129 7.19 10.53 -6.77
N LYS A 130 7.23 11.58 -7.60
CA LYS A 130 6.14 11.95 -8.52
C LYS A 130 5.71 10.80 -9.44
N HIS A 131 6.67 9.97 -9.84
CA HIS A 131 6.49 8.86 -10.76
C HIS A 131 6.12 7.52 -10.08
N ARG A 132 6.04 7.50 -8.75
CA ARG A 132 5.67 6.32 -7.95
C ARG A 132 6.59 5.13 -8.22
N TYR A 133 7.89 5.38 -8.19
CA TYR A 133 8.90 4.34 -8.24
C TYR A 133 8.92 3.55 -6.93
N ILE A 134 9.34 2.29 -7.04
CA ILE A 134 9.84 1.48 -5.94
C ILE A 134 11.34 1.40 -6.13
N LEU A 135 12.11 1.84 -5.14
CA LEU A 135 13.57 1.84 -5.22
C LEU A 135 14.11 0.45 -4.87
N GLY A 136 14.89 -0.13 -5.77
CA GLY A 136 15.67 -1.35 -5.52
C GLY A 136 17.15 -1.02 -5.40
N THR A 137 17.70 -1.05 -4.19
CA THR A 137 19.12 -0.75 -3.96
C THR A 137 19.76 -1.69 -2.94
N GLY A 138 21.03 -2.04 -3.18
CA GLY A 138 21.89 -2.71 -2.22
C GLY A 138 22.76 -1.76 -1.40
N ARG A 139 22.86 -0.48 -1.80
CA ARG A 139 23.71 0.51 -1.12
C ARG A 139 23.01 1.10 0.09
N LEU A 140 23.77 1.25 1.18
CA LEU A 140 23.26 1.85 2.40
C LEU A 140 22.99 3.34 2.22
N GLY A 141 23.83 4.05 1.47
CA GLY A 141 23.71 5.50 1.19
C GLY A 141 22.35 5.86 0.59
N LEU A 142 21.97 5.22 -0.50
CA LEU A 142 20.64 5.38 -1.12
C LEU A 142 19.49 5.00 -0.19
N ARG A 143 19.65 3.94 0.62
CA ARG A 143 18.61 3.47 1.55
C ARG A 143 18.37 4.45 2.69
N THR A 144 19.43 5.02 3.27
CA THR A 144 19.33 5.96 4.39
C THR A 144 19.16 7.41 3.96
N GLY A 145 19.67 7.79 2.80
CA GLY A 145 19.50 9.10 2.20
C GLY A 145 18.14 9.20 1.51
N VAL A 146 18.09 8.87 0.21
CA VAL A 146 16.88 8.99 -0.63
C VAL A 146 15.71 8.21 -0.05
N GLY A 147 15.94 6.98 0.41
CA GLY A 147 14.90 6.11 0.96
C GLY A 147 14.21 6.63 2.22
N LYS A 148 14.91 7.36 3.08
CA LYS A 148 14.32 7.95 4.29
C LYS A 148 13.81 9.37 4.07
N ALA A 149 14.54 10.17 3.28
CA ALA A 149 14.22 11.56 3.02
C ALA A 149 13.01 11.71 2.08
N CYS A 150 12.88 10.85 1.06
CA CYS A 150 11.78 10.93 0.11
C CYS A 150 10.47 10.45 0.73
N VAL A 151 9.40 11.21 0.49
CA VAL A 151 8.04 10.85 0.86
C VAL A 151 7.51 9.81 -0.13
N GLY A 152 6.90 8.74 0.37
CA GLY A 152 6.14 7.80 -0.47
C GLY A 152 7.01 6.92 -1.36
N LEU A 153 8.25 6.62 -0.95
CA LEU A 153 9.19 5.76 -1.68
C LEU A 153 9.36 4.40 -0.97
N PRO A 154 8.72 3.32 -1.46
CA PRO A 154 9.03 1.98 -1.00
C PRO A 154 10.44 1.58 -1.43
N VAL A 155 11.20 0.94 -0.52
CA VAL A 155 12.57 0.50 -0.78
C VAL A 155 12.67 -1.02 -0.64
N VAL A 156 13.22 -1.69 -1.64
CA VAL A 156 13.58 -3.11 -1.64
C VAL A 156 15.10 -3.21 -1.60
N HIS A 157 15.61 -4.04 -0.71
CA HIS A 157 17.05 -4.26 -0.53
C HIS A 157 17.33 -5.71 -0.15
N PRO A 158 18.50 -6.26 -0.49
CA PRO A 158 18.94 -7.54 0.02
C PRO A 158 19.38 -7.37 1.48
N ASN A 159 19.06 -8.36 2.31
CA ASN A 159 19.67 -8.50 3.63
C ASN A 159 21.10 -9.05 3.52
N GLN A 160 21.84 -9.09 4.63
CA GLN A 160 23.18 -9.71 4.69
C GLN A 160 23.21 -11.17 4.19
N THR A 161 22.12 -11.93 4.38
CA THR A 161 21.96 -13.31 3.89
C THR A 161 21.50 -13.39 2.41
N GLY A 162 21.38 -12.27 1.70
CA GLY A 162 20.96 -12.20 0.30
C GLY A 162 19.45 -12.27 0.03
N VAL A 163 18.61 -12.50 1.05
CA VAL A 163 17.16 -12.49 0.87
C VAL A 163 16.67 -11.06 0.63
N LEU A 164 15.93 -10.85 -0.47
CA LEU A 164 15.30 -9.56 -0.79
C LEU A 164 14.16 -9.25 0.20
N VAL A 165 14.19 -8.04 0.74
CA VAL A 165 13.26 -7.55 1.75
C VAL A 165 12.81 -6.13 1.42
N MET A 166 11.51 -5.89 1.59
CA MET A 166 10.96 -4.54 1.58
C MET A 166 11.21 -3.87 2.93
N ALA A 167 11.83 -2.70 2.90
CA ALA A 167 12.04 -1.86 4.07
C ALA A 167 10.70 -1.35 4.62
N PRO A 168 10.59 -1.15 5.95
CA PRO A 168 9.42 -0.49 6.52
C PRO A 168 9.31 0.96 6.01
N MET A 169 8.10 1.52 6.07
CA MET A 169 7.86 2.94 5.74
C MET A 169 8.78 3.86 6.54
N SER A 170 9.35 4.86 5.86
CA SER A 170 10.13 5.92 6.50
C SER A 170 9.25 6.78 7.41
N GLU A 171 9.88 7.41 8.40
CA GLU A 171 9.17 8.31 9.34
C GLU A 171 8.54 9.49 8.62
N VAL A 172 9.23 10.06 7.64
CA VAL A 172 8.73 11.14 6.77
C VAL A 172 7.48 10.70 6.02
N THR A 173 7.50 9.49 5.45
CA THR A 173 6.33 8.93 4.77
C THR A 173 5.16 8.68 5.73
N LYS A 174 5.43 8.16 6.93
CA LYS A 174 4.40 7.92 7.97
C LYS A 174 3.77 9.23 8.44
N ALA A 175 4.57 10.26 8.68
CA ALA A 175 4.08 11.60 9.05
C ALA A 175 3.14 12.14 7.98
N ARG A 176 3.55 12.04 6.70
CA ARG A 176 2.70 12.47 5.58
C ARG A 176 1.40 11.67 5.47
N VAL A 177 1.44 10.36 5.69
CA VAL A 177 0.23 9.53 5.72
C VAL A 177 -0.72 9.99 6.82
N ALA A 178 -0.21 10.23 8.03
CA ALA A 178 -1.03 10.72 9.14
C ALA A 178 -1.64 12.10 8.85
N GLU A 179 -0.92 12.99 8.17
CA GLU A 179 -1.46 14.27 7.69
C GLU A 179 -2.59 14.08 6.67
N LEU A 180 -2.39 13.19 5.68
CA LEU A 180 -3.39 12.90 4.66
C LEU A 180 -4.65 12.28 5.28
N GLU A 181 -4.50 11.37 6.24
CA GLU A 181 -5.62 10.80 6.99
C GLU A 181 -6.37 11.86 7.81
N LYS A 182 -5.65 12.73 8.53
CA LYS A 182 -6.25 13.86 9.26
C LYS A 182 -6.99 14.82 8.33
N ALA A 183 -6.44 15.11 7.15
CA ALA A 183 -7.07 15.97 6.16
C ALA A 183 -8.32 15.32 5.57
N ALA A 184 -8.27 14.02 5.26
CA ALA A 184 -9.41 13.26 4.77
C ALA A 184 -10.55 13.19 5.79
N LEU A 185 -10.23 13.05 7.09
CA LEU A 185 -11.24 13.10 8.16
C LEU A 185 -11.90 14.48 8.29
N LYS A 186 -11.19 15.57 7.95
CA LYS A 186 -11.71 16.93 8.11
C LYS A 186 -12.74 17.34 7.08
N GLY A 187 -12.74 16.73 5.88
CA GLY A 187 -13.76 16.92 4.83
C GLY A 187 -14.04 18.38 4.40
N PRO A 188 -14.81 18.63 3.32
CA PRO A 188 -15.27 19.96 2.94
C PRO A 188 -16.49 20.41 3.76
N SER A 189 -16.56 20.07 5.05
CA SER A 189 -17.74 20.29 5.91
C SER A 189 -17.39 21.10 7.16
N THR A 190 -16.80 22.28 6.95
CA THR A 190 -16.77 23.35 7.97
C THR A 190 -17.04 24.73 7.34
N THR A 191 -17.96 24.81 6.36
CA THR A 191 -18.82 25.99 6.32
C THR A 191 -19.91 25.76 7.35
N PRO A 192 -19.98 26.52 8.46
CA PRO A 192 -21.14 26.45 9.32
C PRO A 192 -22.34 26.86 8.47
N LEU A 193 -23.29 25.94 8.28
CA LEU A 193 -24.62 26.32 7.81
C LEU A 193 -25.12 27.43 8.75
N PRO A 194 -25.56 28.59 8.24
CA PRO A 194 -26.09 29.63 9.12
C PRO A 194 -27.33 29.07 9.82
N SER A 195 -27.22 28.91 11.13
CA SER A 195 -28.27 28.51 12.05
C SER A 195 -29.34 29.60 12.17
N ASN A 196 -30.07 29.97 11.10
CA ASN A 196 -31.07 31.05 11.18
C ASN A 196 -32.15 31.00 10.08
N VAL A 197 -32.91 29.90 9.96
CA VAL A 197 -34.23 29.85 9.27
C VAL A 197 -34.90 28.59 9.85
N ILE A 198 -35.98 28.54 10.65
CA ILE A 198 -37.18 29.35 10.84
C ILE A 198 -37.67 29.12 12.28
N THR A 199 -37.47 30.10 13.17
CA THR A 199 -38.38 30.34 14.30
C THR A 199 -39.08 31.64 13.99
N GLY A 200 -40.36 31.57 13.64
CA GLY A 200 -41.21 32.73 13.39
C GLY A 200 -42.69 32.35 13.49
N PRO A 201 -43.55 33.27 13.97
CA PRO A 201 -44.66 32.96 14.86
C PRO A 201 -46.00 32.75 14.13
N ILE A 202 -46.91 32.07 14.81
CA ILE A 202 -48.32 31.87 14.46
C ILE A 202 -49.08 33.21 14.49
N PRO A 203 -49.90 33.53 13.48
CA PRO A 203 -51.09 34.39 13.66
C PRO A 203 -52.41 33.60 13.45
N PRO A 204 -53.49 33.93 14.19
CA PRO A 204 -54.79 33.24 14.13
C PRO A 204 -55.72 33.77 13.01
N PRO A 205 -56.91 33.15 12.77
CA PRO A 205 -57.61 33.16 11.49
C PRO A 205 -58.66 34.27 11.36
N THR A 206 -58.92 34.73 10.13
CA THR A 206 -60.19 35.41 9.82
C THR A 206 -60.62 35.18 8.37
N SER A 207 -61.85 34.74 8.25
CA SER A 207 -62.63 34.34 7.07
C SER A 207 -63.23 35.52 6.30
N THR A 208 -63.24 35.49 4.95
CA THR A 208 -64.46 35.66 4.13
C THR A 208 -64.24 35.30 2.65
N SER A 209 -65.30 34.80 2.04
CA SER A 209 -65.56 34.27 0.67
C SER A 209 -65.19 35.23 -0.48
N THR A 210 -65.03 34.82 -1.75
CA THR A 210 -66.06 34.25 -2.66
C THR A 210 -65.43 33.89 -4.03
N GLY A 211 -65.88 32.81 -4.69
CA GLY A 211 -65.80 32.65 -6.16
C GLY A 211 -65.12 31.39 -6.73
N GLU A 212 -65.88 30.29 -6.87
CA GLU A 212 -65.60 29.05 -7.64
C GLU A 212 -65.79 29.24 -9.18
N PRO A 213 -65.70 28.21 -10.08
CA PRO A 213 -65.13 26.85 -9.97
C PRO A 213 -64.23 26.44 -11.18
N SER A 214 -63.41 25.39 -11.02
CA SER A 214 -63.35 24.27 -11.99
C SER A 214 -62.63 23.04 -11.40
N GLN A 215 -63.29 21.89 -11.62
CA GLN A 215 -63.06 20.53 -11.11
C GLN A 215 -61.79 19.89 -11.74
N SER A 216 -61.15 18.80 -11.28
CA SER A 216 -61.61 17.61 -10.56
C SER A 216 -60.43 16.76 -10.03
N GLN A 217 -60.61 16.21 -8.82
CA GLN A 217 -60.22 14.87 -8.31
C GLN A 217 -58.73 14.43 -8.27
N SER A 218 -58.21 13.67 -7.30
CA SER A 218 -58.54 13.31 -5.90
C SER A 218 -57.41 12.40 -5.37
N GLN A 219 -57.23 12.37 -4.04
CA GLN A 219 -56.60 11.33 -3.21
C GLN A 219 -55.07 11.37 -2.92
N SER A 220 -54.78 11.81 -1.69
CA SER A 220 -53.56 11.58 -0.91
C SER A 220 -53.35 10.11 -0.51
N PRO A 221 -52.12 9.71 -0.16
CA PRO A 221 -51.98 8.91 1.05
C PRO A 221 -50.89 9.41 2.01
N ALA A 222 -51.23 9.23 3.29
CA ALA A 222 -50.54 9.70 4.47
C ALA A 222 -49.14 9.08 4.70
N ASN A 223 -48.29 9.90 5.32
CA ASN A 223 -46.97 9.58 5.86
C ASN A 223 -46.98 8.32 6.73
N ARG A 224 -46.42 7.21 6.23
CA ARG A 224 -46.14 6.01 7.03
C ARG A 224 -44.89 6.21 7.88
N LYS A 225 -45.07 6.34 9.20
CA LYS A 225 -43.99 6.26 10.20
C LYS A 225 -43.21 4.95 10.01
N ARG A 226 -41.89 5.04 9.80
CA ARG A 226 -41.00 3.87 9.65
C ARG A 226 -40.96 3.09 10.96
N LYS A 227 -41.49 1.86 10.97
CA LYS A 227 -41.26 0.88 12.05
C LYS A 227 -39.76 0.62 12.17
N VAL A 228 -39.22 0.75 13.38
CA VAL A 228 -37.86 0.34 13.72
C VAL A 228 -37.76 -1.18 13.51
N LYS A 229 -36.72 -1.62 12.78
CA LYS A 229 -36.51 -3.04 12.47
C LYS A 229 -36.09 -3.77 13.75
N GLU A 230 -36.88 -4.77 14.15
CA GLU A 230 -36.52 -5.68 15.23
C GLU A 230 -35.32 -6.57 14.82
N PRO A 231 -34.50 -7.06 15.77
CA PRO A 231 -33.34 -7.86 15.46
C PRO A 231 -33.73 -9.18 14.79
N ASN A 232 -32.90 -9.61 13.82
CA ASN A 232 -33.06 -10.84 13.06
C ASN A 232 -33.28 -12.07 13.99
N PRO A 233 -34.39 -12.82 13.83
CA PRO A 233 -34.80 -13.89 14.75
C PRO A 233 -33.84 -15.10 14.81
N LEU A 234 -32.82 -15.16 13.96
CA LEU A 234 -31.73 -16.14 14.04
C LEU A 234 -30.62 -15.78 15.06
N SER A 235 -30.61 -14.55 15.59
CA SER A 235 -29.59 -14.06 16.55
C SER A 235 -29.97 -14.22 18.02
N VAL A 236 -31.13 -14.77 18.35
CA VAL A 236 -31.49 -15.07 19.74
C VAL A 236 -31.17 -16.53 20.05
N LYS A 237 -30.07 -16.77 20.77
CA LYS A 237 -29.75 -18.09 21.33
C LYS A 237 -30.95 -18.59 22.16
N LYS A 238 -31.55 -19.70 21.74
CA LYS A 238 -32.65 -20.37 22.48
C LYS A 238 -32.21 -20.65 23.92
N LYS A 239 -33.01 -20.21 24.89
CA LYS A 239 -32.82 -20.53 26.32
C LYS A 239 -32.99 -22.05 26.51
N LYS A 240 -32.03 -22.69 27.17
CA LYS A 240 -32.12 -24.11 27.56
C LYS A 240 -33.02 -24.24 28.80
N PRO A 241 -33.95 -25.20 28.83
CA PRO A 241 -34.75 -25.47 30.03
C PRO A 241 -33.89 -26.13 31.13
N SER A 242 -33.97 -25.58 32.34
CA SER A 242 -33.39 -26.15 33.56
C SER A 242 -34.19 -27.38 34.01
N LYS A 243 -33.52 -28.51 34.26
CA LYS A 243 -34.10 -29.66 34.96
C LYS A 243 -33.75 -29.61 36.46
N PRO A 244 -34.65 -30.06 37.35
CA PRO A 244 -34.50 -29.96 38.80
C PRO A 244 -33.63 -31.07 39.40
N ASN A 245 -33.17 -30.78 40.62
CA ASN A 245 -32.20 -31.47 41.50
C ASN A 245 -32.30 -33.00 41.62
N ALA A 246 -31.13 -33.62 41.83
CA ALA A 246 -30.94 -34.87 42.58
C ALA A 246 -29.52 -34.88 43.24
N PRO A 247 -29.32 -35.64 44.33
CA PRO A 247 -28.56 -35.18 45.51
C PRO A 247 -27.08 -35.58 45.56
N ALA A 248 -26.37 -34.94 46.50
CA ALA A 248 -24.98 -35.10 46.84
C ALA A 248 -24.58 -36.53 47.21
N LYS A 249 -23.40 -36.96 46.75
CA LYS A 249 -22.63 -38.06 47.34
C LYS A 249 -21.20 -37.61 47.63
N GLN A 250 -20.83 -37.80 48.89
CA GLN A 250 -19.48 -37.74 49.44
C GLN A 250 -18.58 -38.78 48.76
N GLY A 251 -17.32 -38.42 48.51
CA GLY A 251 -16.29 -39.32 47.98
C GLY A 251 -14.96 -39.02 48.65
N THR A 252 -14.56 -39.94 49.52
CA THR A 252 -13.34 -40.00 50.30
C THR A 252 -12.12 -40.43 49.46
N GLY A 253 -10.94 -39.89 49.79
CA GLY A 253 -9.64 -40.59 49.78
C GLY A 253 -8.94 -40.91 48.44
N ARG A 254 -7.77 -40.29 48.19
CA ARG A 254 -6.42 -40.90 48.40
C ARG A 254 -5.32 -39.96 47.84
N PRO A 255 -4.15 -39.82 48.51
CA PRO A 255 -3.07 -38.93 48.07
C PRO A 255 -2.16 -39.59 47.02
N ARG A 256 -1.50 -38.76 46.21
CA ARG A 256 -0.46 -39.17 45.24
C ARG A 256 0.87 -39.44 45.97
N LYS A 257 1.46 -40.60 45.68
CA LYS A 257 2.91 -40.79 45.68
C LYS A 257 3.48 -40.21 44.39
#